data_AF-A0A850SZ37-F1
#
_entry.id   AF-A0A850SZ37-F1
#
_cell.length_a   1.000
_cell.length_b   1.000
_cell.length_c   1.000
_cell.angle_alpha   90.00
_cell.angle_beta   90.00
_cell.angle_gamma   90.00
#
_symmetry.space_group_name_H-M   'P 1'
#
loop_
_entity.id
_entity.type
_entity.pdbx_description
1 polymer ?
#
loop_
_entity_poly.entity_id
_entity_poly.type
_entity_poly.pdbx_seq_one_letter_code
_entity_poly.pdbx_strand_id
1 'polypeptide(L)'
;MRGISLLLYSILGVVAAMGSSAEAKYSLCNKTSYALSASIGYVDGDRLATRGWWRLRPGQCKVVLTEPTDPGRYFVYAEAVPGHKGPLRAWSGDTPLCVENNGFFNLRNQEICRDDPSRQRNFFDVEVSAAAGGNWQTDFAEAANYTVYSAEVAGVQRLLNDLNLANSRIDGSLGRETQRLLAAYRKEKNIGEGPVIDDATIDAMIEEANAREAKLGLFFCNKTEAPVWAALAEPKGESRYESRGWWKLEAGDCAKVIKGALAADHYYVYGVIEDQRGERRLSGGDKAFCVNSVRFAATTDTTCADQELDEAIFRRIEIGGAASSTFDFSAESFVAPPSQTPQQ
;
A
#
# COMPACT_ATOMS: atom_id res chain seq x y z
N MET A 1 -40.24 -7.55 -83.94
CA MET A 1 -40.62 -7.42 -82.52
C MET A 1 -40.14 -8.66 -81.76
N ARG A 2 -39.02 -8.58 -81.04
CA ARG A 2 -38.66 -9.45 -79.90
C ARG A 2 -37.70 -8.65 -79.02
N GLY A 3 -38.22 -8.07 -77.93
CA GLY A 3 -37.45 -7.29 -76.96
C GLY A 3 -36.90 -8.20 -75.87
N ILE A 4 -35.61 -8.07 -75.59
CA ILE A 4 -34.89 -8.74 -74.50
C ILE A 4 -34.95 -7.80 -73.30
N SER A 5 -35.63 -8.19 -72.23
CA SER A 5 -35.59 -7.49 -70.93
C SER A 5 -34.57 -8.17 -70.02
N LEU A 6 -33.45 -7.49 -69.79
CA LEU A 6 -32.49 -7.79 -68.72
C LEU A 6 -32.98 -7.10 -67.42
N LEU A 7 -33.30 -7.91 -66.41
CA LEU A 7 -33.55 -7.45 -65.04
C LEU A 7 -32.27 -7.65 -64.21
N LEU A 8 -31.60 -6.54 -63.90
CA LEU A 8 -30.50 -6.46 -62.94
C LEU A 8 -31.10 -6.32 -61.52
N TYR A 9 -30.97 -7.36 -60.70
CA TYR A 9 -31.29 -7.31 -59.28
C TYR A 9 -30.05 -6.84 -58.50
N SER A 10 -30.07 -5.60 -58.01
CA SER A 10 -29.08 -5.09 -57.06
C SER A 10 -29.44 -5.57 -55.66
N ILE A 11 -28.68 -6.53 -55.13
CA ILE A 11 -28.77 -6.96 -53.73
C ILE A 11 -27.96 -5.96 -52.89
N LEU A 12 -28.66 -5.05 -52.20
CA LEU A 12 -28.07 -4.16 -51.22
C LEU A 12 -27.90 -4.95 -49.90
N GLY A 13 -26.69 -5.46 -49.65
CA GLY A 13 -26.36 -6.14 -48.40
C GLY A 13 -26.31 -5.15 -47.25
N VAL A 14 -27.31 -5.21 -46.36
CA VAL A 14 -27.30 -4.51 -45.07
C VAL A 14 -26.32 -5.25 -44.15
N VAL A 15 -25.13 -4.68 -43.97
CA VAL A 15 -24.19 -5.11 -42.92
C VAL A 15 -24.70 -4.54 -41.60
N ALA A 16 -25.37 -5.38 -40.80
CA ALA A 16 -25.71 -5.04 -39.43
C ALA A 16 -24.42 -5.02 -38.61
N ALA A 17 -23.91 -3.83 -38.31
CA ALA A 17 -22.85 -3.63 -37.33
C ALA A 17 -23.39 -4.04 -35.96
N MET A 18 -22.95 -5.20 -35.46
CA MET A 18 -23.11 -5.55 -34.05
C MET A 18 -22.20 -4.61 -33.25
N GLY A 19 -22.76 -3.46 -32.84
CA GLY A 19 -22.12 -2.61 -31.86
C GLY A 19 -22.07 -3.38 -30.55
N SER A 20 -20.88 -3.84 -30.16
CA SER A 20 -20.61 -4.21 -28.78
C SER A 20 -21.03 -3.01 -27.94
N SER A 21 -22.06 -3.15 -27.12
CA SER A 21 -22.36 -2.15 -26.10
C SER A 21 -21.08 -2.00 -25.29
N ALA A 22 -20.38 -0.89 -25.46
CA ALA A 22 -19.30 -0.50 -24.57
C ALA A 22 -19.99 -0.27 -23.22
N GLU A 23 -20.03 -1.32 -22.41
CA GLU A 23 -20.55 -1.23 -21.05
C GLU A 23 -19.77 -0.11 -20.36
N ALA A 24 -20.52 0.91 -19.97
CA ALA A 24 -20.04 2.08 -19.26
C ALA A 24 -19.39 1.63 -17.93
N LYS A 25 -18.10 1.95 -17.73
CA LYS A 25 -17.27 1.42 -16.63
C LYS A 25 -16.34 2.47 -16.04
N TYR A 26 -15.97 2.30 -14.78
CA TYR A 26 -14.84 3.02 -14.16
C TYR A 26 -13.60 2.12 -14.18
N SER A 27 -12.51 2.59 -14.81
CA SER A 27 -11.22 1.91 -14.82
C SER A 27 -10.12 2.67 -14.09
N LEU A 28 -9.21 1.93 -13.46
CA LEU A 28 -7.95 2.45 -12.92
C LEU A 28 -6.80 1.94 -13.76
N CYS A 29 -5.93 2.84 -14.20
CA CYS A 29 -4.77 2.53 -15.04
C CYS A 29 -3.47 2.89 -14.35
N ASN A 30 -2.57 1.93 -14.26
CA ASN A 30 -1.26 2.12 -13.67
C ASN A 30 -0.23 2.53 -14.73
N LYS A 31 0.03 3.83 -14.85
CA LYS A 31 1.10 4.39 -15.70
C LYS A 31 2.35 4.71 -14.88
N THR A 32 2.61 3.92 -13.84
CA THR A 32 3.79 4.02 -12.99
C THR A 32 4.67 2.79 -13.16
N SER A 33 5.94 2.91 -12.79
CA SER A 33 6.88 1.80 -12.70
C SER A 33 6.67 0.92 -11.45
N TYR A 34 5.71 1.23 -10.59
CA TYR A 34 5.40 0.43 -9.41
C TYR A 34 4.21 -0.47 -9.70
N ALA A 35 4.25 -1.72 -9.22
CA ALA A 35 3.04 -2.49 -9.03
C ALA A 35 2.25 -1.91 -7.86
N LEU A 36 0.94 -1.72 -8.05
CA LEU A 36 0.08 -1.00 -7.12
C LEU A 36 -1.01 -1.90 -6.53
N SER A 37 -1.38 -1.62 -5.28
CA SER A 37 -2.66 -1.97 -4.68
C SER A 37 -3.54 -0.71 -4.72
N ALA A 38 -4.63 -0.73 -5.48
CA ALA A 38 -5.51 0.40 -5.68
C ALA A 38 -6.90 0.18 -5.05
N SER A 39 -7.58 1.27 -4.73
CA SER A 39 -8.92 1.28 -4.15
C SER A 39 -9.71 2.47 -4.68
N ILE A 40 -11.04 2.36 -4.60
CA ILE A 40 -11.99 3.39 -5.03
C ILE A 40 -13.05 3.58 -3.95
N GLY A 41 -13.43 4.84 -3.72
CA GLY A 41 -14.60 5.23 -2.97
C GLY A 41 -15.62 5.90 -3.89
N TYR A 42 -16.90 5.68 -3.61
CA TYR A 42 -18.02 6.18 -4.40
C TYR A 42 -19.25 6.28 -3.52
N VAL A 43 -20.17 7.17 -3.91
CA VAL A 43 -21.47 7.28 -3.23
C VAL A 43 -22.38 6.15 -3.73
N ASP A 44 -22.89 5.36 -2.80
CA ASP A 44 -23.88 4.30 -3.03
C ASP A 44 -25.14 4.62 -2.20
N GLY A 45 -26.18 5.11 -2.88
CA GLY A 45 -27.37 5.67 -2.24
C GLY A 45 -27.04 6.94 -1.44
N ASP A 46 -27.24 6.89 -0.12
CA ASP A 46 -26.95 7.97 0.82
C ASP A 46 -25.62 7.79 1.57
N ARG A 47 -24.81 6.78 1.20
CA ARG A 47 -23.59 6.40 1.93
C ARG A 47 -22.35 6.42 1.05
N LEU A 48 -21.22 6.77 1.66
CA LEU A 48 -19.90 6.65 1.03
C LEU A 48 -19.36 5.23 1.25
N ALA A 49 -19.18 4.50 0.15
CA ALA A 49 -18.58 3.18 0.14
C ALA A 49 -17.13 3.24 -0.31
N THR A 50 -16.30 2.31 0.15
CA THR A 50 -14.94 2.08 -0.32
C THR A 50 -14.75 0.61 -0.68
N ARG A 51 -14.00 0.35 -1.75
CA ARG A 51 -13.73 -0.99 -2.26
C ARG A 51 -12.29 -1.05 -2.76
N GLY A 52 -11.66 -2.21 -2.60
CA GLY A 52 -10.26 -2.46 -2.94
C GLY A 52 -9.84 -3.80 -2.37
N TRP A 53 -8.58 -4.22 -2.28
CA TRP A 53 -7.44 -3.74 -3.03
C TRP A 53 -7.36 -4.44 -4.39
N TRP A 54 -7.42 -3.68 -5.48
CA TRP A 54 -7.10 -4.20 -6.81
C TRP A 54 -5.60 -4.14 -7.04
N ARG A 55 -4.98 -5.28 -7.32
CA ARG A 55 -3.61 -5.32 -7.83
C ARG A 55 -3.59 -4.83 -9.28
N LEU A 56 -2.72 -3.87 -9.56
CA LEU A 56 -2.44 -3.31 -10.89
C LEU A 56 -0.94 -3.47 -11.18
N ARG A 57 -0.60 -4.28 -12.17
CA ARG A 57 0.77 -4.33 -12.70
C ARG A 57 1.15 -2.99 -13.36
N PRO A 58 2.44 -2.65 -13.45
CA PRO A 58 2.90 -1.54 -14.27
C PRO A 58 2.36 -1.67 -15.69
N GLY A 59 1.73 -0.62 -16.23
CA GLY A 59 1.08 -0.63 -17.53
C GLY A 59 -0.31 -1.28 -17.58
N GLN A 60 -0.88 -1.76 -16.47
CA GLN A 60 -2.20 -2.40 -16.49
C GLN A 60 -3.35 -1.41 -16.26
N CYS A 61 -4.43 -1.58 -17.02
CA CYS A 61 -5.73 -0.98 -16.76
C CYS A 61 -6.73 -2.03 -16.28
N LYS A 62 -7.49 -1.72 -15.23
CA LYS A 62 -8.50 -2.62 -14.66
C LYS A 62 -9.80 -1.89 -14.40
N VAL A 63 -10.90 -2.50 -14.82
CA VAL A 63 -12.25 -2.07 -14.48
C VAL A 63 -12.47 -2.35 -12.98
N VAL A 64 -12.81 -1.31 -12.23
CA VAL A 64 -13.08 -1.38 -10.78
C VAL A 64 -14.54 -1.19 -10.43
N LEU A 65 -15.30 -0.49 -11.27
CA LEU A 65 -16.76 -0.44 -11.26
C LEU A 65 -17.28 -0.89 -12.61
N THR A 66 -18.12 -1.92 -12.61
CA THR A 66 -18.69 -2.53 -13.82
C THR A 66 -19.97 -1.86 -14.28
N GLU A 67 -20.63 -1.13 -13.39
CA GLU A 67 -21.83 -0.35 -13.67
C GLU A 67 -21.45 0.99 -14.31
N PRO A 68 -22.38 1.62 -15.07
CA PRO A 68 -22.17 2.94 -15.63
C PRO A 68 -21.71 3.94 -14.56
N THR A 69 -20.66 4.70 -14.88
CA THR A 69 -20.13 5.71 -13.96
C THR A 69 -21.04 6.95 -13.99
N ASP A 70 -21.87 7.09 -12.96
CA ASP A 70 -22.71 8.27 -12.81
C ASP A 70 -21.86 9.52 -12.53
N PRO A 71 -22.31 10.72 -12.96
CA PRO A 71 -21.62 11.96 -12.65
C PRO A 71 -21.58 12.24 -11.14
N GLY A 72 -20.49 12.84 -10.68
CA GLY A 72 -20.28 13.21 -9.28
C GLY A 72 -18.90 12.85 -8.78
N ARG A 73 -18.76 12.81 -7.45
CA ARG A 73 -17.48 12.63 -6.77
C ARG A 73 -17.15 11.16 -6.54
N TYR A 74 -15.95 10.79 -6.95
CA TYR A 74 -15.31 9.52 -6.67
C TYR A 74 -13.99 9.78 -5.94
N PHE A 75 -13.51 8.76 -5.26
CA PHE A 75 -12.30 8.86 -4.46
C PHE A 75 -11.36 7.76 -4.89
N VAL A 76 -10.12 8.04 -5.22
CA VAL A 76 -9.15 7.00 -5.61
C VAL A 76 -7.94 7.03 -4.70
N TYR A 77 -7.39 5.85 -4.43
CA TYR A 77 -6.16 5.72 -3.67
C TYR A 77 -5.36 4.53 -4.21
N ALA A 78 -4.04 4.66 -4.25
CA ALA A 78 -3.17 3.52 -4.49
C ALA A 78 -1.90 3.59 -3.64
N GLU A 79 -1.37 2.43 -3.32
CA GLU A 79 -0.05 2.28 -2.70
C GLU A 79 0.77 1.23 -3.45
N ALA A 80 2.09 1.45 -3.52
CA ALA A 80 3.01 0.47 -4.07
C ALA A 80 2.95 -0.82 -3.24
N VAL A 81 2.95 -1.97 -3.91
CA VAL A 81 2.98 -3.27 -3.22
C VAL A 81 4.20 -3.37 -2.30
N PRO A 82 4.14 -4.16 -1.21
CA PRO A 82 5.20 -4.19 -0.21
C PRO A 82 6.59 -4.47 -0.78
N GLY A 83 6.70 -5.35 -1.77
CA GLY A 83 7.95 -5.82 -2.36
C GLY A 83 8.83 -4.77 -3.04
N HIS A 84 8.29 -3.58 -3.37
CA HIS A 84 9.12 -2.48 -3.86
C HIS A 84 10.02 -1.94 -2.76
N LYS A 85 11.30 -1.71 -3.06
CA LYS A 85 12.26 -1.18 -2.08
C LYS A 85 11.98 0.26 -1.69
N GLY A 86 12.52 0.63 -0.53
CA GLY A 86 12.44 1.97 0.03
C GLY A 86 11.12 2.24 0.76
N PRO A 87 10.88 3.51 1.14
CA PRO A 87 9.67 3.91 1.83
C PRO A 87 8.41 3.51 1.06
N LEU A 88 7.29 3.33 1.77
CA LEU A 88 6.00 3.09 1.12
C LEU A 88 5.65 4.30 0.23
N ARG A 89 5.46 4.04 -1.06
CA ARG A 89 5.01 5.04 -2.02
C ARG A 89 3.50 4.96 -2.16
N ALA A 90 2.82 6.07 -1.99
CA ALA A 90 1.37 6.18 -2.17
C ALA A 90 1.01 7.29 -3.16
N TRP A 91 -0.12 7.08 -3.83
CA TRP A 91 -0.88 8.03 -4.64
C TRP A 91 -2.15 8.32 -3.86
N SER A 92 -2.11 9.44 -3.14
CA SER A 92 -3.08 9.85 -2.14
C SER A 92 -3.56 11.27 -2.42
N GLY A 93 -4.69 11.63 -1.81
CA GLY A 93 -5.16 13.01 -1.70
C GLY A 93 -5.35 13.38 -0.24
N ASP A 94 -6.47 14.06 0.05
CA ASP A 94 -6.73 14.69 1.35
C ASP A 94 -7.97 14.13 2.06
N THR A 95 -8.74 13.23 1.43
CA THR A 95 -10.00 12.72 2.02
C THR A 95 -9.75 11.41 2.78
N PRO A 96 -9.76 11.38 4.12
CA PRO A 96 -9.54 10.16 4.87
C PRO A 96 -10.75 9.22 4.75
N LEU A 97 -10.55 8.02 4.19
CA LEU A 97 -11.59 6.99 4.09
C LEU A 97 -11.09 5.64 4.63
N CYS A 98 -12.02 4.81 5.09
CA CYS A 98 -11.75 3.51 5.65
C CYS A 98 -11.35 2.50 4.58
N VAL A 99 -10.35 1.68 4.91
CA VAL A 99 -9.91 0.50 4.17
C VAL A 99 -9.72 -0.68 5.11
N GLU A 100 -9.74 -1.90 4.57
CA GLU A 100 -9.15 -3.03 5.27
C GLU A 100 -7.66 -3.09 4.97
N ASN A 101 -6.82 -3.30 5.99
CA ASN A 101 -5.38 -3.37 5.81
C ASN A 101 -4.93 -4.62 5.03
N ASN A 102 -5.76 -5.67 5.01
CA ASN A 102 -5.44 -6.95 4.42
C ASN A 102 -6.56 -7.44 3.50
N GLY A 103 -6.17 -7.98 2.34
CA GLY A 103 -7.10 -8.65 1.42
C GLY A 103 -8.05 -7.71 0.68
N PHE A 104 -8.88 -8.30 -0.18
CA PHE A 104 -9.92 -7.56 -0.87
C PHE A 104 -11.08 -7.25 0.10
N PHE A 105 -11.65 -6.05 0.01
CA PHE A 105 -12.67 -5.49 0.88
C PHE A 105 -13.73 -4.69 0.10
N ASN A 106 -14.88 -4.53 0.75
CA ASN A 106 -15.96 -3.67 0.33
C ASN A 106 -16.68 -3.13 1.59
N LEU A 107 -16.42 -1.88 1.95
CA LEU A 107 -16.95 -1.22 3.14
C LEU A 107 -18.03 -0.21 2.73
N ARG A 108 -19.21 -0.31 3.34
CA ARG A 108 -20.35 0.60 3.12
C ARG A 108 -20.53 1.63 4.26
N ASN A 109 -19.63 1.62 5.24
CA ASN A 109 -19.70 2.48 6.42
C ASN A 109 -18.30 3.02 6.75
N GLN A 110 -18.14 4.34 6.68
CA GLN A 110 -16.87 5.03 6.98
C GLN A 110 -16.69 5.35 8.47
N GLU A 111 -17.69 5.10 9.32
CA GLU A 111 -17.54 5.26 10.78
C GLU A 111 -16.74 4.12 11.42
N ILE A 112 -16.58 2.98 10.72
CA ILE A 112 -15.96 1.77 11.28
C ILE A 112 -14.48 1.95 11.66
N CYS A 113 -13.80 2.91 11.05
CA CYS A 113 -12.40 3.22 11.32
C CYS A 113 -12.20 4.62 11.91
N ARG A 114 -13.27 5.29 12.39
CA ARG A 114 -13.16 6.66 12.94
C ARG A 114 -12.09 6.75 14.01
N ASP A 115 -12.05 5.76 14.89
CA ASP A 115 -11.14 5.69 16.03
C ASP A 115 -9.90 4.81 15.73
N ASP A 116 -9.67 4.46 14.45
CA ASP A 116 -8.52 3.66 13.99
C ASP A 116 -7.85 4.30 12.75
N PRO A 117 -6.93 5.25 12.96
CA PRO A 117 -6.17 5.89 11.89
C PRO A 117 -5.31 4.92 11.05
N SER A 118 -5.04 3.71 11.54
CA SER A 118 -4.27 2.71 10.79
C SER A 118 -5.08 2.13 9.64
N ARG A 119 -6.42 2.16 9.75
CA ARG A 119 -7.38 1.73 8.73
C ARG A 119 -7.89 2.89 7.87
N GLN A 120 -7.31 4.08 8.01
CA GLN A 120 -7.60 5.23 7.14
C GLN A 120 -6.52 5.39 6.07
N ARG A 121 -6.93 5.76 4.86
CA ARG A 121 -6.05 6.25 3.80
C ARG A 121 -6.64 7.55 3.26
N ASN A 122 -5.78 8.48 2.84
CA ASN A 122 -6.25 9.73 2.26
C ASN A 122 -6.44 9.57 0.75
N PHE A 123 -7.69 9.47 0.32
CA PHE A 123 -8.05 9.32 -1.08
C PHE A 123 -8.00 10.67 -1.80
N PHE A 124 -7.68 10.60 -3.09
CA PHE A 124 -7.74 11.71 -4.03
C PHE A 124 -9.15 11.84 -4.59
N ASP A 125 -9.68 13.06 -4.60
CA ASP A 125 -11.01 13.39 -5.12
C ASP A 125 -10.99 13.48 -6.64
N VAL A 126 -11.92 12.79 -7.30
CA VAL A 126 -12.10 12.75 -8.74
C VAL A 126 -13.53 13.13 -9.07
N GLU A 127 -13.69 14.31 -9.69
CA GLU A 127 -14.97 14.77 -10.21
C GLU A 127 -15.24 14.16 -11.59
N VAL A 128 -16.25 13.30 -11.68
CA VAL A 128 -16.73 12.71 -12.93
C VAL A 128 -17.85 13.59 -13.49
N SER A 129 -17.63 14.17 -14.67
CA SER A 129 -18.63 15.00 -15.33
C SER A 129 -19.64 14.17 -16.14
N ALA A 130 -20.82 14.73 -16.40
CA ALA A 130 -21.83 14.13 -17.29
C ALA A 130 -21.32 13.85 -18.72
N ALA A 131 -20.30 14.57 -19.17
CA ALA A 131 -19.68 14.34 -20.48
C ALA A 131 -18.95 12.99 -20.59
N ALA A 132 -18.66 12.34 -19.45
CA ALA A 132 -18.05 11.00 -19.42
C ALA A 132 -18.94 9.92 -20.05
N GLY A 133 -20.26 10.14 -20.15
CA GLY A 133 -21.18 9.20 -20.78
C GLY A 133 -21.14 7.81 -20.16
N GLY A 134 -20.89 7.72 -18.85
CA GLY A 134 -20.79 6.47 -18.09
C GLY A 134 -19.41 5.80 -18.11
N ASN A 135 -18.46 6.25 -18.93
CA ASN A 135 -17.11 5.72 -18.98
C ASN A 135 -16.12 6.68 -18.34
N TRP A 136 -15.37 6.20 -17.35
CA TRP A 136 -14.33 6.99 -16.73
C TRP A 136 -13.05 6.17 -16.53
N GLN A 137 -11.91 6.84 -16.65
CA GLN A 137 -10.61 6.26 -16.38
C GLN A 137 -9.79 7.23 -15.53
N THR A 138 -9.20 6.69 -14.48
CA THR A 138 -8.21 7.43 -13.67
C THR A 138 -6.84 6.79 -13.82
N ASP A 139 -5.87 7.60 -14.18
CA ASP A 139 -4.48 7.18 -14.36
C ASP A 139 -3.66 7.48 -13.10
N PHE A 140 -3.01 6.47 -12.54
CA PHE A 140 -1.90 6.66 -11.61
C PHE A 140 -0.63 6.94 -12.42
N ALA A 141 0.01 8.08 -12.18
CA ALA A 141 1.22 8.50 -12.89
C ALA A 141 2.33 8.87 -11.89
N GLU A 142 3.57 8.88 -12.37
CA GLU A 142 4.71 9.42 -11.62
C GLU A 142 5.44 10.48 -12.45
N ALA A 143 6.46 11.12 -11.86
CA ALA A 143 7.14 12.27 -12.48
C ALA A 143 7.72 11.98 -13.89
N ALA A 144 8.08 10.73 -14.17
CA ALA A 144 8.56 10.31 -15.48
C ALA A 144 7.46 10.28 -16.57
N ASN A 145 6.18 10.35 -16.18
CA ASN A 145 5.01 10.44 -17.04
C ASN A 145 4.97 9.37 -18.14
N TYR A 146 5.02 8.09 -17.74
CA TYR A 146 5.03 6.99 -18.68
C TYR A 146 3.70 6.83 -19.42
N THR A 147 3.78 6.24 -20.62
CA THR A 147 2.64 5.62 -21.29
C THR A 147 2.35 4.25 -20.66
N VAL A 148 1.23 3.62 -21.01
CA VAL A 148 0.92 2.23 -20.62
C VAL A 148 2.09 1.29 -20.94
N TYR A 149 2.60 1.36 -22.18
CA TYR A 149 3.71 0.51 -22.62
C TYR A 149 5.02 0.83 -21.90
N SER A 150 5.41 2.10 -21.82
CA SER A 150 6.67 2.46 -21.14
C SER A 150 6.60 2.26 -19.63
N ALA A 151 5.41 2.28 -19.01
CA ALA A 151 5.20 1.92 -17.62
C ALA A 151 5.44 0.43 -17.37
N GLU A 152 4.97 -0.45 -18.28
CA GLU A 152 5.22 -1.89 -18.21
C GLU A 152 6.72 -2.20 -18.23
N VAL A 153 7.47 -1.61 -19.18
CA VAL A 153 8.93 -1.75 -19.26
C VAL A 153 9.63 -1.17 -18.02
N ALA A 154 9.21 0.01 -17.57
CA ALA A 154 9.76 0.65 -16.36
C ALA A 154 9.48 -0.19 -15.11
N GLY A 155 8.33 -0.87 -15.08
CA GLY A 155 7.96 -1.84 -14.06
C GLY A 155 8.95 -2.98 -13.93
N VAL A 156 9.30 -3.61 -15.05
CA VAL A 156 10.31 -4.68 -15.08
C VAL A 156 11.67 -4.15 -14.62
N GLN A 157 12.10 -2.98 -15.10
CA GLN A 157 13.36 -2.37 -14.66
C GLN A 157 13.38 -2.14 -13.14
N ARG A 158 12.28 -1.63 -12.58
CA ARG A 158 12.14 -1.44 -11.13
C ARG A 158 12.21 -2.77 -10.38
N LEU A 159 11.46 -3.78 -10.81
CA LEU A 159 11.44 -5.09 -10.16
C LEU A 159 12.81 -5.78 -10.25
N LEU A 160 13.56 -5.63 -11.35
CA LEU A 160 14.95 -6.10 -11.43
C LEU A 160 15.84 -5.43 -10.37
N ASN A 161 15.70 -4.12 -10.16
CA ASN A 161 16.40 -3.41 -9.08
C ASN A 161 15.94 -3.88 -7.69
N ASP A 162 14.64 -4.08 -7.47
CA ASP A 162 14.08 -4.57 -6.21
C ASP A 162 14.60 -5.99 -5.88
N LEU A 163 14.76 -6.83 -6.89
CA LEU A 163 15.33 -8.17 -6.76
C LEU A 163 16.87 -8.19 -6.70
N ASN A 164 17.55 -7.03 -6.67
CA ASN A 164 19.01 -6.93 -6.74
C ASN A 164 19.62 -7.62 -7.98
N LEU A 165 18.85 -7.76 -9.06
CA LEU A 165 19.32 -8.32 -10.33
C LEU A 165 19.93 -7.24 -11.25
N ALA A 166 19.63 -5.97 -10.96
CA ALA A 166 20.14 -4.80 -11.65
C ALA A 166 20.43 -3.66 -10.68
N ASN A 167 21.21 -2.69 -11.16
CA ASN A 167 21.30 -1.34 -10.62
C ASN A 167 21.21 -0.33 -11.77
N SER A 168 20.11 -0.42 -12.53
CA SER A 168 19.91 0.34 -13.76
C SER A 168 18.90 1.47 -13.56
N ARG A 169 18.94 2.45 -14.47
CA ARG A 169 17.90 3.49 -14.53
C ARG A 169 16.55 2.86 -14.86
N ILE A 170 15.50 3.49 -14.36
CA ILE A 170 14.10 3.15 -14.67
C ILE A 170 13.64 4.21 -15.65
N ASP A 171 13.71 3.92 -16.94
CA ASP A 171 13.46 4.87 -18.04
C ASP A 171 12.32 4.42 -18.98
N GLY A 172 11.78 3.20 -18.77
CA GLY A 172 10.71 2.66 -19.60
C GLY A 172 11.16 2.26 -21.01
N SER A 173 12.47 2.17 -21.25
CA SER A 173 13.05 1.75 -22.53
C SER A 173 13.64 0.35 -22.45
N LEU A 174 13.21 -0.55 -23.33
CA LEU A 174 13.63 -1.95 -23.32
C LEU A 174 15.03 -2.12 -23.96
N GLY A 175 16.07 -1.72 -23.23
CA GLY A 175 17.46 -1.85 -23.64
C GLY A 175 18.03 -3.28 -23.55
N ARG A 176 19.21 -3.49 -24.14
CA ARG A 176 19.88 -4.81 -24.20
C ARG A 176 20.13 -5.42 -22.82
N GLU A 177 20.46 -4.60 -21.83
CA GLU A 177 20.70 -5.07 -20.46
C GLU A 177 19.42 -5.62 -19.82
N THR A 178 18.34 -4.83 -19.84
CA THR A 178 17.01 -5.25 -19.36
C THR A 178 16.56 -6.54 -20.05
N GLN A 179 16.73 -6.62 -21.38
CA GLN A 179 16.41 -7.83 -22.13
C GLN A 179 17.21 -9.04 -21.66
N ARG A 180 18.52 -8.91 -21.50
CA ARG A 180 19.39 -10.01 -21.03
C ARG A 180 18.98 -10.49 -19.63
N LEU A 181 18.74 -9.57 -18.71
CA LEU A 181 18.36 -9.88 -17.33
C LEU A 181 16.98 -10.54 -17.26
N LEU A 182 16.02 -10.03 -18.02
CA LEU A 182 14.68 -10.61 -18.11
C LEU A 182 14.71 -12.03 -18.68
N ALA A 183 15.47 -12.28 -19.74
CA ALA A 183 15.63 -13.62 -20.31
C ALA A 183 16.29 -14.59 -19.32
N ALA A 184 17.29 -14.13 -18.55
CA ALA A 184 17.91 -14.92 -17.50
C ALA A 184 16.93 -15.25 -16.37
N TYR A 185 16.17 -14.26 -15.90
CA TYR A 185 15.15 -14.42 -14.86
C TYR A 185 14.09 -15.44 -15.29
N ARG A 186 13.52 -15.28 -16.49
CA ARG A 186 12.45 -16.16 -16.99
C ARG A 186 12.93 -17.60 -17.14
N LYS A 187 14.18 -17.80 -17.58
CA LYS A 187 14.81 -19.11 -17.65
C LYS A 187 15.03 -19.71 -16.26
N GLU A 188 15.54 -18.95 -15.30
CA GLU A 188 15.76 -19.41 -13.92
C GLU A 188 14.45 -19.84 -13.25
N LYS A 189 13.36 -19.08 -13.46
CA LYS A 189 12.05 -19.37 -12.89
C LYS A 189 11.23 -20.39 -13.67
N ASN A 190 11.74 -20.90 -14.80
CA ASN A 190 11.03 -21.81 -15.70
C ASN A 190 9.67 -21.28 -16.19
N ILE A 191 9.58 -19.96 -16.43
CA ILE A 191 8.35 -19.28 -16.89
C ILE A 191 8.39 -18.88 -18.36
N GLY A 192 9.50 -19.11 -19.06
CA GLY A 192 9.62 -18.92 -20.50
C GLY A 192 11.04 -18.59 -20.96
N GLU A 193 11.19 -18.39 -22.27
CA GLU A 193 12.47 -18.06 -22.92
C GLU A 193 12.46 -16.66 -23.55
N GLY A 194 13.63 -16.02 -23.59
CA GLY A 194 13.80 -14.68 -24.18
C GLY A 194 13.26 -13.54 -23.30
N PRO A 195 13.38 -12.29 -23.77
CA PRO A 195 13.05 -11.09 -22.99
C PRO A 195 11.58 -10.67 -23.14
N VAL A 196 10.65 -11.61 -23.08
CA VAL A 196 9.21 -11.29 -23.18
C VAL A 196 8.76 -10.69 -21.85
N ILE A 197 8.13 -9.52 -21.91
CA ILE A 197 7.40 -8.96 -20.78
C ILE A 197 5.96 -9.43 -20.93
N ASP A 198 5.54 -10.29 -20.01
CA ASP A 198 4.18 -10.80 -19.93
C ASP A 198 3.71 -10.76 -18.47
N ASP A 199 2.40 -10.89 -18.32
CA ASP A 199 1.69 -10.94 -17.06
C ASP A 199 2.33 -11.90 -16.04
N ALA A 200 2.62 -13.13 -16.48
CA ALA A 200 3.19 -14.17 -15.63
C ALA A 200 4.59 -13.80 -15.12
N THR A 201 5.40 -13.14 -15.96
CA THR A 201 6.73 -12.70 -15.59
C THR A 201 6.67 -11.58 -14.56
N ILE A 202 5.83 -10.57 -14.77
CA ILE A 202 5.68 -9.47 -13.82
C ILE A 202 5.13 -9.98 -12.49
N ASP A 203 4.12 -10.86 -12.51
CA ASP A 203 3.54 -11.42 -11.30
C ASP A 203 4.56 -12.25 -10.49
N ALA A 204 5.36 -13.10 -11.16
CA ALA A 204 6.43 -13.85 -10.50
C ALA A 204 7.48 -12.94 -9.84
N MET A 205 7.87 -11.85 -10.51
CA MET A 205 8.80 -10.87 -9.94
C MET A 205 8.22 -10.14 -8.73
N ILE A 206 6.95 -9.74 -8.79
CA ILE A 206 6.24 -9.11 -7.67
C ILE A 206 6.14 -10.07 -6.47
N GLU A 207 5.78 -11.33 -6.71
CA GLU A 207 5.69 -12.36 -5.68
C GLU A 207 7.04 -12.61 -5.00
N GLU A 208 8.11 -12.74 -5.77
CA GLU A 208 9.46 -12.91 -5.22
C GLU A 208 9.91 -11.67 -4.44
N ALA A 209 9.63 -10.46 -4.94
CA ALA A 209 9.95 -9.21 -4.26
C ALA A 209 9.19 -9.11 -2.93
N ASN A 210 7.89 -9.42 -2.93
CA ASN A 210 7.06 -9.48 -1.71
C ASN A 210 7.60 -10.51 -0.71
N ALA A 211 7.97 -11.71 -1.18
CA ALA A 211 8.49 -12.77 -0.33
C ALA A 211 9.86 -12.44 0.29
N ARG A 212 10.70 -11.69 -0.43
CA ARG A 212 11.96 -11.16 0.11
C ARG A 212 11.70 -10.09 1.16
N GLU A 213 10.87 -9.12 0.83
CA GLU A 213 10.52 -8.03 1.74
C GLU A 213 9.82 -8.51 3.02
N ALA A 214 8.99 -9.55 2.93
CA ALA A 214 8.32 -10.14 4.10
C ALA A 214 9.30 -10.66 5.17
N LYS A 215 10.53 -11.00 4.79
CA LYS A 215 11.59 -11.48 5.70
C LYS A 215 12.41 -10.36 6.33
N LEU A 216 12.18 -9.12 5.94
CA LEU A 216 12.92 -7.93 6.38
C LEU A 216 12.05 -7.02 7.25
N GLY A 217 12.71 -6.23 8.10
CA GLY A 217 12.06 -5.16 8.87
C GLY A 217 11.91 -5.44 10.35
N LEU A 218 11.29 -4.50 11.04
CA LEU A 218 10.96 -4.63 12.46
C LEU A 218 9.47 -4.86 12.57
N PHE A 219 9.11 -5.90 13.33
CA PHE A 219 7.73 -6.29 13.57
C PHE A 219 7.40 -6.11 15.04
N PHE A 220 6.22 -5.58 15.31
CA PHE A 220 5.61 -5.55 16.63
C PHE A 220 4.49 -6.57 16.65
N CYS A 221 4.50 -7.46 17.63
CA CYS A 221 3.47 -8.49 17.78
C CYS A 221 2.87 -8.41 19.17
N ASN A 222 1.55 -8.30 19.25
CA ASN A 222 0.83 -8.32 20.51
C ASN A 222 0.54 -9.77 20.92
N LYS A 223 1.20 -10.24 21.98
CA LYS A 223 0.98 -11.56 22.58
C LYS A 223 0.13 -11.47 23.85
N THR A 224 -0.44 -10.31 24.14
CA THR A 224 -1.35 -10.09 25.27
C THR A 224 -2.81 -10.28 24.85
N GLU A 225 -3.71 -10.34 25.84
CA GLU A 225 -5.16 -10.45 25.60
C GLU A 225 -5.85 -9.09 25.41
N ALA A 226 -5.15 -7.98 25.67
CA ALA A 226 -5.69 -6.63 25.54
C ALA A 226 -4.99 -5.86 24.40
N PRO A 227 -5.60 -4.80 23.85
CA PRO A 227 -4.97 -3.99 22.82
C PRO A 227 -3.70 -3.33 23.33
N VAL A 228 -2.68 -3.28 22.48
CA VAL A 228 -1.43 -2.56 22.74
C VAL A 228 -1.32 -1.36 21.80
N TRP A 229 -1.09 -0.19 22.38
CA TRP A 229 -0.67 1.00 21.66
C TRP A 229 0.84 1.10 21.69
N ALA A 230 1.48 1.01 20.53
CA ALA A 230 2.92 0.96 20.40
C ALA A 230 3.48 2.18 19.67
N ALA A 231 4.70 2.56 20.04
CA ALA A 231 5.51 3.57 19.36
C ALA A 231 6.96 3.08 19.24
N LEU A 232 7.68 3.66 18.30
CA LEU A 232 9.04 3.28 17.93
C LEU A 232 9.89 4.55 17.81
N ALA A 233 11.11 4.54 18.37
CA ALA A 233 12.14 5.50 18.02
C ALA A 233 13.28 4.84 17.24
N GLU A 234 13.57 5.40 16.07
CA GLU A 234 14.59 4.94 15.13
C GLU A 234 15.79 5.90 15.11
N PRO A 235 17.02 5.38 15.15
CA PRO A 235 18.22 6.19 14.94
C PRO A 235 18.26 6.79 13.52
N LYS A 236 18.51 8.11 13.41
CA LYS A 236 18.69 8.87 12.17
C LYS A 236 20.10 9.48 12.06
N GLY A 237 21.07 8.76 12.61
CA GLY A 237 22.47 9.17 12.75
C GLY A 237 23.04 8.74 14.10
N GLU A 238 24.22 9.22 14.46
CA GLU A 238 24.89 8.81 15.71
C GLU A 238 24.09 9.20 16.97
N SER A 239 23.52 10.41 17.00
CA SER A 239 22.83 10.96 18.19
C SER A 239 21.41 11.47 17.92
N ARG A 240 20.93 11.39 16.68
CA ARG A 240 19.58 11.84 16.31
C ARG A 240 18.63 10.66 16.21
N TYR A 241 17.40 10.88 16.64
CA TYR A 241 16.34 9.88 16.59
C TYR A 241 15.06 10.50 16.06
N GLU A 242 14.23 9.65 15.47
CA GLU A 242 12.86 9.98 15.11
C GLU A 242 11.94 8.99 15.83
N SER A 243 11.09 9.50 16.72
CA SER A 243 10.01 8.72 17.33
C SER A 243 8.73 8.86 16.52
N ARG A 244 7.99 7.77 16.38
CA ARG A 244 6.72 7.73 15.65
C ARG A 244 5.76 6.73 16.27
N GLY A 245 4.48 6.99 16.09
CA GLY A 245 3.37 6.20 16.61
C GLY A 245 2.05 6.79 16.12
N TRP A 246 0.88 6.26 16.50
CA TRP A 246 0.70 5.03 17.24
C TRP A 246 0.35 3.88 16.29
N TRP A 247 0.83 2.68 16.64
CA TRP A 247 0.30 1.43 16.11
C TRP A 247 -0.63 0.83 17.16
N LYS A 248 -1.91 0.66 16.81
CA LYS A 248 -2.84 -0.13 17.60
C LYS A 248 -2.73 -1.58 17.17
N LEU A 249 -2.48 -2.48 18.12
CA LEU A 249 -2.37 -3.92 17.88
C LEU A 249 -3.42 -4.61 18.73
N GLU A 250 -4.42 -5.24 18.10
CA GLU A 250 -5.36 -6.08 18.82
C GLU A 250 -4.67 -7.35 19.33
N ALA A 251 -5.33 -8.10 20.21
CA ALA A 251 -4.77 -9.34 20.73
C ALA A 251 -4.40 -10.32 19.60
N GLY A 252 -3.13 -10.76 19.56
CA GLY A 252 -2.62 -11.66 18.54
C GLY A 252 -2.15 -10.99 17.25
N ASP A 253 -2.42 -9.69 17.05
CA ASP A 253 -2.00 -8.98 15.84
C ASP A 253 -0.50 -8.73 15.78
N CYS A 254 0.01 -8.67 14.55
CA CYS A 254 1.38 -8.21 14.27
C CYS A 254 1.36 -7.09 13.22
N ALA A 255 2.18 -6.07 13.41
CA ALA A 255 2.40 -5.01 12.44
C ALA A 255 3.88 -4.89 12.09
N LYS A 256 4.18 -4.74 10.80
CA LYS A 256 5.51 -4.32 10.33
C LYS A 256 5.66 -2.82 10.56
N VAL A 257 6.50 -2.42 11.51
CA VAL A 257 6.72 -1.02 11.88
C VAL A 257 7.90 -0.37 11.16
N ILE A 258 8.90 -1.17 10.75
CA ILE A 258 9.96 -0.76 9.81
C ILE A 258 9.90 -1.65 8.58
N LYS A 259 9.92 -1.02 7.40
CA LYS A 259 10.01 -1.69 6.10
C LYS A 259 11.46 -1.79 5.65
N GLY A 260 11.82 -2.87 4.97
CA GLY A 260 13.17 -3.12 4.47
C GLY A 260 14.13 -3.62 5.56
N ALA A 261 15.38 -3.87 5.16
CA ALA A 261 16.40 -4.35 6.10
C ALA A 261 16.68 -3.31 7.19
N LEU A 262 16.81 -3.76 8.43
CA LEU A 262 17.18 -2.90 9.55
C LEU A 262 18.59 -2.36 9.35
N ALA A 263 18.72 -1.05 9.49
CA ALA A 263 19.98 -0.32 9.23
C ALA A 263 20.73 0.04 10.53
N ALA A 264 20.05 0.00 11.68
CA ALA A 264 20.63 0.30 12.98
C ALA A 264 20.77 -0.97 13.83
N ASP A 265 21.75 -0.95 14.71
CA ASP A 265 22.04 -2.03 15.65
C ASP A 265 21.11 -2.06 16.87
N HIS A 266 20.33 -1.00 17.07
CA HIS A 266 19.34 -0.91 18.12
C HIS A 266 18.20 0.03 17.73
N TYR A 267 17.07 -0.14 18.42
CA TYR A 267 15.90 0.73 18.34
C TYR A 267 15.33 0.93 19.74
N TYR A 268 14.38 1.84 19.89
CA TYR A 268 13.66 2.02 21.14
C TYR A 268 12.18 1.78 20.94
N VAL A 269 11.57 1.02 21.84
CA VAL A 269 10.16 0.63 21.77
C VAL A 269 9.43 1.20 22.97
N TYR A 270 8.23 1.74 22.71
CA TYR A 270 7.28 2.11 23.74
C TYR A 270 5.99 1.35 23.50
N GLY A 271 5.34 0.97 24.60
CA GLY A 271 4.09 0.22 24.56
C GLY A 271 3.24 0.57 25.76
N VAL A 272 1.95 0.71 25.50
CA VAL A 272 0.92 0.90 26.52
C VAL A 272 -0.14 -0.16 26.30
N ILE A 273 -0.49 -0.86 27.36
CA ILE A 273 -1.62 -1.79 27.38
C ILE A 273 -2.72 -1.17 28.24
N GLU A 274 -3.95 -1.23 27.75
CA GLU A 274 -5.13 -0.82 28.50
C GLU A 274 -5.94 -2.08 28.83
N ASP A 275 -5.90 -2.50 30.10
CA ASP A 275 -6.68 -3.64 30.58
C ASP A 275 -7.64 -3.21 31.71
N GLN A 276 -8.40 -4.16 32.26
CA GLN A 276 -9.38 -3.89 33.33
C GLN A 276 -8.79 -3.24 34.58
N ARG A 277 -7.47 -3.24 34.74
CA ARG A 277 -6.73 -2.71 35.89
C ARG A 277 -6.16 -1.31 35.61
N GLY A 278 -6.46 -0.75 34.44
CA GLY A 278 -6.01 0.57 33.99
C GLY A 278 -4.85 0.49 32.99
N GLU A 279 -4.33 1.67 32.65
CA GLU A 279 -3.19 1.81 31.75
C GLU A 279 -1.90 1.28 32.39
N ARG A 280 -1.18 0.39 31.69
CA ARG A 280 0.15 -0.08 32.10
C ARG A 280 1.14 0.14 30.97
N ARG A 281 2.34 0.60 31.33
CA ARG A 281 3.41 0.93 30.38
C ARG A 281 4.44 -0.18 30.29
N LEU A 282 5.11 -0.27 29.16
CA LEU A 282 6.23 -1.20 28.95
C LEU A 282 7.31 -0.95 30.01
N SER A 283 7.75 -2.01 30.68
CA SER A 283 8.81 -1.94 31.68
C SER A 283 10.20 -1.87 31.03
N GLY A 284 11.22 -1.48 31.80
CA GLY A 284 12.61 -1.46 31.34
C GLY A 284 12.96 -0.31 30.39
N GLY A 285 12.18 0.78 30.41
CA GLY A 285 12.52 2.00 29.68
C GLY A 285 13.76 2.69 30.26
N ASP A 286 14.62 3.20 29.38
CA ASP A 286 15.90 3.81 29.74
C ASP A 286 16.19 5.15 29.03
N LYS A 287 15.41 5.53 28.01
CA LYS A 287 15.60 6.77 27.25
C LYS A 287 14.29 7.48 26.91
N ALA A 288 14.25 8.80 27.13
CA ALA A 288 13.09 9.63 26.81
C ALA A 288 13.01 9.97 25.31
N PHE A 289 11.80 9.94 24.76
CA PHE A 289 11.46 10.44 23.41
C PHE A 289 10.11 11.13 23.40
N CYS A 290 9.87 11.95 22.38
CA CYS A 290 8.61 12.66 22.21
C CYS A 290 7.49 11.73 21.77
N VAL A 291 6.29 11.93 22.30
CA VAL A 291 5.04 11.26 21.92
C VAL A 291 3.90 12.27 21.85
N ASN A 292 2.78 11.91 21.22
CA ASN A 292 1.56 12.71 21.21
C ASN A 292 0.36 11.81 21.55
N SER A 293 -0.77 12.41 21.93
CA SER A 293 -2.07 11.74 22.07
C SER A 293 -2.62 11.15 20.77
N VAL A 294 -2.26 11.73 19.61
CA VAL A 294 -2.65 11.25 18.28
C VAL A 294 -1.44 10.67 17.52
N ARG A 295 -1.68 10.12 16.33
CA ARG A 295 -0.60 9.65 15.45
C ARG A 295 0.43 10.77 15.20
N PHE A 296 1.70 10.47 15.39
CA PHE A 296 2.79 11.45 15.41
C PHE A 296 4.06 10.92 14.75
N ALA A 297 4.92 11.85 14.35
CA ALA A 297 6.33 11.64 14.08
C ALA A 297 7.08 12.87 14.62
N ALA A 298 8.14 12.66 15.37
CA ALA A 298 8.88 13.72 16.06
C ALA A 298 10.38 13.43 15.99
N THR A 299 11.20 14.48 15.81
CA THR A 299 12.66 14.35 15.83
C THR A 299 13.22 14.85 17.15
N THR A 300 14.43 14.42 17.49
CA THR A 300 15.16 14.90 18.67
C THR A 300 16.01 16.15 18.39
N ASP A 301 15.72 16.89 17.31
CA ASP A 301 16.47 18.12 16.97
C ASP A 301 16.07 19.31 17.85
N THR A 302 14.84 19.30 18.37
CA THR A 302 14.29 20.25 19.34
C THR A 302 13.67 19.50 20.50
N THR A 303 13.42 20.17 21.63
CA THR A 303 12.80 19.52 22.80
C THR A 303 11.34 19.15 22.51
N CYS A 304 10.78 18.16 23.23
CA CYS A 304 9.37 17.80 23.07
C CYS A 304 8.46 18.96 23.45
N ALA A 305 8.82 19.74 24.48
CA ALA A 305 8.08 20.93 24.88
C ALA A 305 8.01 22.00 23.78
N ASP A 306 9.11 22.24 23.05
CA ASP A 306 9.13 23.19 21.93
C ASP A 306 8.29 22.71 20.73
N GLN A 307 8.06 21.40 20.63
CA GLN A 307 7.19 20.77 19.63
C GLN A 307 5.74 20.62 20.12
N GLU A 308 5.42 21.07 21.34
CA GLU A 308 4.12 20.85 22.01
C GLU A 308 3.77 19.35 22.12
N LEU A 309 4.78 18.54 22.42
CA LEU A 309 4.70 17.08 22.57
C LEU A 309 5.03 16.65 24.01
N ASP A 310 4.50 15.49 24.39
CA ASP A 310 4.77 14.86 25.68
C ASP A 310 6.06 14.01 25.62
N GLU A 311 6.66 13.73 26.77
CA GLU A 311 7.79 12.80 26.89
C GLU A 311 7.35 11.43 27.41
N ALA A 312 7.89 10.37 26.81
CA ALA A 312 7.74 9.00 27.31
C ALA A 312 9.09 8.28 27.33
N ILE A 313 9.28 7.37 28.29
CA ILE A 313 10.50 6.58 28.43
C ILE A 313 10.36 5.28 27.63
N PHE A 314 11.15 5.14 26.57
CA PHE A 314 11.17 3.97 25.70
C PHE A 314 12.24 2.98 26.20
N ARG A 315 12.03 1.70 25.90
CA ARG A 315 12.95 0.60 26.16
C ARG A 315 13.85 0.35 24.95
N ARG A 316 15.16 0.34 25.16
CA ARG A 316 16.13 -0.10 24.14
C ARG A 316 15.96 -1.59 23.78
N ILE A 317 16.01 -1.89 22.49
CA ILE A 317 16.11 -3.25 21.95
C ILE A 317 17.38 -3.37 21.10
N GLU A 318 18.19 -4.39 21.37
CA GLU A 318 19.37 -4.71 20.56
C GLU A 318 18.96 -5.56 19.35
N ILE A 319 19.38 -5.13 18.16
CA ILE A 319 19.23 -5.85 16.90
C ILE A 319 20.57 -6.43 16.45
N GLY A 320 21.67 -5.75 16.76
CA GLY A 320 23.00 -6.08 16.27
C GLY A 320 23.09 -5.90 14.75
N GLY A 321 23.41 -6.97 14.01
CA GLY A 321 23.51 -6.92 12.54
C GLY A 321 22.33 -7.55 11.80
N ALA A 322 21.24 -7.89 12.50
CA ALA A 322 20.12 -8.60 11.89
C ALA A 322 19.32 -7.70 10.94
N ALA A 323 19.00 -8.19 9.74
CA ALA A 323 18.18 -7.46 8.77
C ALA A 323 16.68 -7.43 9.12
N SER A 324 16.28 -8.20 10.13
CA SER A 324 14.90 -8.34 10.58
C SER A 324 14.85 -8.67 12.06
N SER A 325 13.81 -8.21 12.75
CA SER A 325 13.58 -8.53 14.16
C SER A 325 12.09 -8.42 14.51
N THR A 326 11.66 -9.13 15.54
CA THR A 326 10.30 -9.05 16.08
C THR A 326 10.38 -8.71 17.56
N PHE A 327 9.61 -7.71 17.98
CA PHE A 327 9.37 -7.40 19.38
C PHE A 327 7.98 -7.90 19.77
N ASP A 328 7.95 -8.89 20.66
CA ASP A 328 6.72 -9.44 21.22
C ASP A 328 6.33 -8.66 22.48
N PHE A 329 5.16 -8.03 22.45
CA PHE A 329 4.53 -7.48 23.64
C PHE A 329 3.85 -8.63 24.41
N SER A 330 4.48 -9.08 25.48
CA SER A 330 3.91 -10.07 26.41
C SER A 330 3.41 -9.41 27.69
N ALA A 331 2.51 -10.07 28.42
CA ALA A 331 1.85 -9.48 29.60
C ALA A 331 2.86 -9.09 30.70
N GLU A 332 3.92 -9.88 30.85
CA GLU A 332 5.04 -9.68 31.77
C GLU A 332 6.01 -8.57 31.34
N SER A 333 5.95 -8.11 30.08
CA SER A 333 6.77 -7.01 29.60
C SER A 333 6.28 -5.65 30.13
N PHE A 334 5.05 -5.57 30.64
CA PHE A 334 4.46 -4.35 31.19
C PHE A 334 4.64 -4.28 32.71
N VAL A 335 4.73 -3.06 33.24
CA VAL A 335 4.79 -2.81 34.69
C VAL A 335 3.60 -3.50 35.38
N ALA A 336 3.87 -4.15 36.51
CA ALA A 336 2.83 -4.82 37.29
C ALA A 336 1.81 -3.79 37.80
N PRO A 337 0.51 -4.12 37.81
CA PRO A 337 -0.48 -3.26 38.45
C PRO A 337 -0.10 -3.05 39.93
N PRO A 338 -0.38 -1.87 40.51
CA PRO A 338 -0.16 -1.64 41.92
C PRO A 338 -0.89 -2.72 42.73
N SER A 339 -0.19 -3.37 43.66
CA SER A 339 -0.80 -4.36 44.54
C SER A 339 -1.93 -3.71 45.32
N GLN A 340 -3.17 -4.19 45.15
CA GLN A 340 -4.29 -3.78 45.98
C GLN A 340 -3.97 -4.22 47.42
N THR A 341 -3.70 -3.24 48.30
CA THR A 341 -3.68 -3.49 49.73
C THR A 341 -5.07 -4.01 50.12
N PRO A 342 -5.19 -5.18 50.77
CA PRO A 342 -6.48 -5.62 51.27
C PRO A 342 -7.04 -4.53 52.19
N GLN A 343 -8.20 -3.98 51.85
CA GLN A 343 -8.98 -3.20 52.81
C GLN A 343 -9.29 -4.13 53.98
N GLN A 344 -8.71 -3.83 55.14
CA GLN A 344 -9.01 -4.50 56.41
C GLN A 344 -10.38 -4.08 56.91
#